data_AF-A0A934ZPW1-F1
#
_entry.id   AF-A0A934ZPW1-F1
#
_cell.length_a   1.000
_cell.length_b   1.000
_cell.length_c   1.000
_cell.angle_alpha   90.00
_cell.angle_beta   90.00
_cell.angle_gamma   90.00
#
_symmetry.space_group_name_H-M   'P 1'
#
loop_
_entity.id
_entity.type
_entity.pdbx_description
1 polymer ?
#
loop_
_entity_poly.entity_id
_entity_poly.type
_entity_poly.pdbx_seq_one_letter_code
_entity_poly.pdbx_strand_id
1 'polypeptide(L)'
;MSTVARKRPKAASVPPFAKILRRHLGCDPASIAIVGDSFPLRAIGDLQLAVDDWLRVPGRRREMVGVVTDRHVVRLGALASPPPSERKHGWAADVGPVEYSAVPLADGGSLASVERGLLLLSDGDARLAVLVAGPCGEPYIRQVRVEVGAATQPESERLLQQLRDGMRRRSIFRGRSLSVGADRQGEMEVRFQALPRSRART
;
A
#
# COMPACT_ATOMS: atom_id res chain seq x y z
N MET A 1 -49.76 6.31 -30.56
CA MET A 1 -48.36 5.97 -30.91
C MET A 1 -47.44 6.71 -29.95
N SER A 2 -46.92 6.03 -28.92
CA SER A 2 -46.06 6.65 -27.91
C SER A 2 -44.61 6.26 -28.17
N THR A 3 -43.79 7.26 -28.48
CA THR A 3 -42.39 7.10 -28.89
C THR A 3 -41.53 6.83 -27.64
N VAL A 4 -41.04 5.60 -27.51
CA VAL A 4 -40.09 5.23 -26.45
C VAL A 4 -38.78 5.97 -26.71
N ALA A 5 -38.43 6.90 -25.82
CA ALA A 5 -37.15 7.59 -25.83
C ALA A 5 -36.01 6.57 -25.67
N ARG A 6 -35.25 6.34 -26.75
CA ARG A 6 -34.02 5.53 -26.71
C ARG A 6 -33.01 6.21 -25.79
N LYS A 7 -32.76 5.62 -24.62
CA LYS A 7 -31.68 5.98 -23.71
C LYS A 7 -30.35 5.88 -24.46
N ARG A 8 -29.68 7.01 -24.71
CA ARG A 8 -28.35 7.04 -25.31
C ARG A 8 -27.39 6.20 -24.43
N PRO A 9 -26.61 5.26 -25.00
CA PRO A 9 -25.63 4.53 -24.23
C PRO A 9 -24.61 5.52 -23.65
N LYS A 10 -24.45 5.52 -22.32
CA LYS A 10 -23.41 6.27 -21.62
C LYS A 10 -22.07 5.76 -22.15
N ALA A 11 -21.29 6.63 -22.81
CA ALA A 11 -19.96 6.28 -23.28
C ALA A 11 -19.19 5.66 -22.11
N ALA A 12 -18.60 4.47 -22.32
CA ALA A 12 -17.84 3.79 -21.28
C ALA A 12 -16.65 4.67 -20.89
N SER A 13 -16.76 5.39 -19.77
CA SER A 13 -15.68 6.24 -19.29
C SER A 13 -14.50 5.34 -18.93
N VAL A 14 -13.31 5.72 -19.39
CA VAL A 14 -12.07 5.04 -19.00
C VAL A 14 -11.98 5.01 -17.46
N PRO A 15 -11.75 3.83 -16.85
CA PRO A 15 -11.61 3.71 -15.41
C PRO A 15 -10.54 4.68 -14.86
N PRO A 16 -10.79 5.36 -13.71
CA PRO A 16 -9.98 6.48 -13.26
C PRO A 16 -8.52 6.08 -13.00
N PHE A 17 -8.28 4.92 -12.38
CA PHE A 17 -6.93 4.43 -12.12
C PHE A 17 -6.15 4.06 -13.39
N ALA A 18 -6.79 3.50 -14.40
CA ALA A 18 -6.15 3.23 -15.69
C ALA A 18 -5.68 4.54 -16.36
N LYS A 19 -6.42 5.64 -16.19
CA LYS A 19 -6.00 6.96 -16.67
C LYS A 19 -4.82 7.52 -15.87
N ILE A 20 -4.87 7.42 -14.54
CA ILE A 20 -3.82 7.88 -13.63
C ILE A 20 -2.51 7.13 -13.90
N LEU A 21 -2.56 5.80 -13.96
CA LEU A 21 -1.40 4.94 -14.22
C LEU A 21 -0.82 5.22 -15.60
N ARG A 22 -1.65 5.38 -16.64
CA ARG A 22 -1.17 5.71 -17.99
C ARG A 22 -0.42 7.04 -18.01
N ARG A 23 -0.98 8.06 -17.34
CA ARG A 23 -0.35 9.38 -17.26
C ARG A 23 0.98 9.33 -16.51
N HIS A 24 1.05 8.59 -15.40
CA HIS A 24 2.25 8.51 -14.57
C HIS A 24 3.34 7.66 -15.22
N LEU A 25 2.99 6.47 -15.70
CA LEU A 25 3.94 5.49 -16.24
C LEU A 25 4.39 5.78 -17.67
N GLY A 26 3.60 6.55 -18.43
CA GLY A 26 3.90 6.88 -19.83
C GLY A 26 3.72 5.71 -20.80
N CYS A 27 3.21 4.57 -20.35
CA CYS A 27 2.93 3.37 -21.16
C CYS A 27 1.49 2.88 -20.96
N ASP A 28 1.10 1.81 -21.66
CA ASP A 28 -0.19 1.16 -21.41
C ASP A 28 -0.17 0.46 -20.04
N PRO A 29 -1.05 0.81 -19.09
CA PRO A 29 -1.10 0.15 -17.79
C PRO A 29 -1.36 -1.36 -17.89
N ALA A 30 -1.98 -1.84 -18.96
CA ALA A 30 -2.20 -3.27 -19.17
C ALA A 30 -0.90 -4.04 -19.49
N SER A 31 0.18 -3.36 -19.88
CA SER A 31 1.47 -3.98 -20.24
C SER A 31 2.52 -3.91 -19.14
N ILE A 32 2.20 -3.39 -17.96
CA ILE A 32 3.17 -3.19 -16.88
C ILE A 32 3.49 -4.51 -16.20
N ALA A 33 4.72 -4.66 -15.71
CA ALA A 33 5.12 -5.82 -14.93
C ALA A 33 4.81 -5.56 -13.45
N ILE A 34 3.99 -6.42 -12.84
CA ILE A 34 3.59 -6.31 -11.44
C ILE A 34 4.23 -7.43 -10.63
N VAL A 35 4.97 -7.06 -9.58
CA VAL A 35 5.45 -8.00 -8.56
C VAL A 35 4.88 -7.59 -7.21
N GLY A 36 4.70 -8.53 -6.29
CA GLY A 36 4.12 -8.20 -4.99
C GLY A 36 4.58 -9.12 -3.89
N ASP A 37 4.37 -8.65 -2.66
CA ASP A 37 4.61 -9.38 -1.44
C ASP A 37 3.52 -9.10 -0.41
N SER A 38 3.43 -9.97 0.59
CA SER A 38 2.54 -9.81 1.73
C SER A 38 3.38 -9.72 3.00
N PHE A 39 3.13 -8.68 3.80
CA PHE A 39 3.79 -8.49 5.08
C PHE A 39 2.79 -8.61 6.23
N PRO A 40 3.20 -9.06 7.43
CA PRO A 40 2.35 -8.97 8.61
C PRO A 40 1.90 -7.52 8.85
N LEU A 41 0.65 -7.31 9.28
CA LEU A 41 0.10 -5.96 9.49
C LEU A 41 0.97 -5.10 10.41
N ARG A 42 1.60 -5.70 11.44
CA ARG A 42 2.55 -5.02 12.34
C ARG A 42 3.73 -4.35 11.62
N ALA A 43 4.06 -4.78 10.40
CA ALA A 43 5.16 -4.24 9.60
C ALA A 43 4.75 -3.03 8.75
N ILE A 44 3.50 -2.55 8.84
CA ILE A 44 3.03 -1.39 8.09
C ILE A 44 3.82 -0.11 8.43
N GLY A 45 4.25 0.06 9.68
CA GLY A 45 5.15 1.14 10.08
C GLY A 45 6.54 1.00 9.47
N ASP A 46 7.07 -0.22 9.39
CA ASP A 46 8.36 -0.49 8.74
C ASP A 46 8.31 -0.14 7.25
N LEU A 47 7.19 -0.44 6.59
CA LEU A 47 6.94 -0.08 5.19
C LEU A 47 6.91 1.44 5.01
N GLN A 48 6.19 2.16 5.88
CA GLN A 48 6.13 3.62 5.84
C GLN A 48 7.54 4.23 5.96
N LEU A 49 8.34 3.78 6.95
CA LEU A 49 9.72 4.23 7.12
C LEU A 49 10.63 3.87 5.94
N ALA A 50 10.39 2.73 5.28
CA ALA A 50 11.14 2.33 4.10
C ALA A 50 10.84 3.24 2.90
N VAL A 51 9.57 3.60 2.67
CA VAL A 51 9.15 4.54 1.62
C VAL A 51 9.69 5.94 1.91
N ASP A 52 9.55 6.43 3.15
CA ASP A 52 10.00 7.78 3.50
C ASP A 52 11.52 7.93 3.39
N ASP A 53 12.27 6.88 3.71
CA ASP A 53 13.71 6.87 3.46
C ASP A 53 14.07 6.79 1.98
N TRP A 54 13.34 5.98 1.20
CA TRP A 54 13.54 5.92 -0.25
C TRP A 54 13.42 7.32 -0.87
N LEU A 55 12.48 8.14 -0.36
CA LEU A 55 12.25 9.53 -0.77
C LEU A 55 13.32 10.53 -0.32
N ARG A 56 14.22 10.17 0.61
CA ARG A 56 15.31 11.08 1.03
C ARG A 56 16.39 11.25 -0.03
N VAL A 57 16.47 10.35 -1.02
CA VAL A 57 17.43 10.50 -2.12
C VAL A 57 16.97 11.64 -3.04
N PRO A 58 17.82 12.65 -3.32
CA PRO A 58 17.47 13.76 -4.19
C PRO A 58 16.96 13.29 -5.56
N GLY A 59 15.93 13.96 -6.08
CA GLY A 59 15.31 13.62 -7.36
C GLY A 59 14.16 12.61 -7.26
N ARG A 60 14.01 11.92 -6.12
CA ARG A 60 12.86 11.04 -5.90
C ARG A 60 11.64 11.77 -5.41
N ARG A 61 10.47 11.40 -5.92
CA ARG A 61 9.18 12.01 -5.54
C ARG A 61 8.09 10.96 -5.41
N ARG A 62 7.08 11.28 -4.62
CA ARG A 62 5.86 10.50 -4.42
C ARG A 62 4.64 11.39 -4.58
N GLU A 63 3.67 10.92 -5.36
CA GLU A 63 2.27 11.34 -5.26
C GLU A 63 1.45 10.18 -4.68
N MET A 64 0.33 10.47 -4.03
CA MET A 64 -0.53 9.46 -3.43
C MET A 64 -1.97 9.65 -3.87
N VAL A 65 -2.62 8.54 -4.21
CA VAL A 65 -4.03 8.50 -4.61
C VAL A 65 -4.73 7.47 -3.73
N GLY A 66 -5.81 7.87 -3.07
CA GLY A 66 -6.62 6.95 -2.28
C GLY A 66 -7.43 6.00 -3.15
N VAL A 67 -7.68 4.80 -2.65
CA VAL A 67 -8.40 3.75 -3.37
C VAL A 67 -9.64 3.36 -2.58
N VAL A 68 -10.81 3.72 -3.09
CA VAL A 68 -12.10 3.38 -2.49
C VAL A 68 -12.74 2.24 -3.27
N THR A 69 -13.16 1.21 -2.57
CA THR A 69 -13.85 0.05 -3.16
C THR A 69 -14.71 -0.65 -2.10
N ASP A 70 -15.75 -1.33 -2.57
CA ASP A 70 -16.55 -2.30 -1.80
C ASP A 70 -15.89 -3.69 -1.72
N ARG A 71 -14.74 -3.90 -2.37
CA ARG A 71 -14.03 -5.17 -2.37
C ARG A 71 -13.07 -5.30 -1.19
N HIS A 72 -13.11 -6.46 -0.56
CA HIS A 72 -12.13 -6.84 0.47
C HIS A 72 -10.70 -6.97 -0.09
N VAL A 73 -10.54 -7.27 -1.39
CA VAL A 73 -9.23 -7.45 -2.03
C VAL A 73 -9.08 -6.50 -3.20
N VAL A 74 -8.03 -5.69 -3.15
CA VAL A 74 -7.61 -4.80 -4.24
C VAL A 74 -6.27 -5.28 -4.80
N ARG A 75 -6.16 -5.23 -6.13
CA ARG A 75 -4.99 -5.67 -6.90
C ARG A 75 -4.60 -4.58 -7.87
N LEU A 76 -3.30 -4.29 -8.00
CA LEU A 76 -2.79 -3.27 -8.91
C LEU A 76 -3.15 -3.60 -10.36
N GLY A 77 -3.14 -4.89 -10.73
CA GLY A 77 -3.58 -5.33 -12.07
C GLY A 77 -5.04 -4.99 -12.37
N ALA A 78 -5.93 -5.06 -11.38
CA ALA A 78 -7.33 -4.67 -11.53
C ALA A 78 -7.49 -3.15 -11.63
N LEU A 79 -6.63 -2.36 -10.97
CA LEU A 79 -6.61 -0.90 -11.12
C LEU A 79 -6.06 -0.48 -12.50
N ALA A 80 -5.05 -1.20 -13.00
CA ALA A 80 -4.39 -0.94 -14.27
C ALA A 80 -5.27 -1.32 -15.47
N SER A 81 -5.88 -2.50 -15.43
CA SER A 81 -6.78 -3.01 -16.47
C SER A 81 -7.95 -3.76 -15.83
N PRO A 82 -9.00 -3.05 -15.39
CA PRO A 82 -10.14 -3.69 -14.75
C PRO A 82 -10.87 -4.59 -15.75
N PRO A 83 -11.30 -5.79 -15.32
CA PRO A 83 -11.96 -6.76 -16.20
C PRO A 83 -13.29 -6.22 -16.75
N PRO A 84 -13.76 -6.72 -17.91
CA PRO A 84 -14.99 -6.25 -18.53
C PRO A 84 -16.24 -6.35 -17.64
N SER A 85 -16.29 -7.34 -16.75
CA SER A 85 -17.38 -7.53 -15.78
C SER A 85 -17.48 -6.37 -14.79
N GLU A 86 -16.35 -5.85 -14.29
CA GLU A 86 -16.32 -4.72 -13.37
C GLU A 86 -16.74 -3.42 -14.04
N ARG A 87 -16.34 -3.23 -15.30
CA ARG A 87 -16.77 -2.07 -16.10
C ARG A 87 -18.28 -2.03 -16.34
N LYS A 88 -18.92 -3.20 -16.44
CA LYS A 88 -20.37 -3.33 -16.70
C LYS A 88 -21.24 -3.15 -15.46
N HIS A 89 -20.77 -3.59 -14.29
CA HIS A 89 -21.57 -3.55 -13.05
C HIS A 89 -21.30 -2.31 -12.18
N GLY A 90 -20.31 -1.47 -12.53
CA GLY A 90 -20.01 -0.26 -11.76
C GLY A 90 -19.23 -0.50 -10.46
N TRP A 91 -18.81 -1.74 -10.19
CA TRP A 91 -18.01 -2.14 -9.03
C TRP A 91 -16.50 -1.96 -9.24
N ALA A 92 -16.11 -0.88 -9.91
CA ALA A 92 -14.71 -0.53 -10.07
C ALA A 92 -14.25 0.29 -8.87
N ALA A 93 -13.01 0.08 -8.44
CA ALA A 93 -12.37 0.99 -7.50
C ALA A 93 -12.41 2.44 -8.04
N ASP A 94 -12.68 3.39 -7.15
CA ASP A 94 -12.70 4.82 -7.47
C ASP A 94 -11.64 5.58 -6.65
N VAL A 95 -11.34 6.80 -7.08
CA VAL A 95 -10.41 7.70 -6.41
C VAL A 95 -11.08 8.29 -5.17
N GLY A 96 -10.37 8.26 -4.05
CA GLY A 96 -10.84 8.88 -2.82
C GLY A 96 -9.69 9.25 -1.88
N PRO A 97 -9.95 9.39 -0.57
CA PRO A 97 -8.93 9.69 0.42
C PRO A 97 -7.96 8.53 0.60
N VAL A 98 -6.69 8.86 0.87
CA VAL A 98 -5.70 7.86 1.28
C VAL A 98 -6.02 7.46 2.72
N GLU A 99 -6.07 6.17 3.00
CA GLU A 99 -6.35 5.65 4.34
C GLU A 99 -5.03 5.37 5.07
N TYR A 100 -4.98 5.74 6.35
CA TYR A 100 -3.80 5.60 7.20
C TYR A 100 -4.16 4.85 8.49
N SER A 101 -3.23 4.02 8.93
CA SER A 101 -3.23 3.43 10.28
C SER A 101 -2.30 4.23 11.18
N ALA A 102 -2.70 4.46 12.44
CA ALA A 102 -1.83 5.04 13.45
C ALA A 102 -1.02 3.92 14.12
N VAL A 103 0.27 3.82 13.79
CA VAL A 103 1.15 2.80 14.35
C VAL A 103 1.81 3.33 15.63
N PRO A 104 1.58 2.73 16.80
CA PRO A 104 2.20 3.21 18.04
C PRO A 104 3.72 3.06 18.01
N LEU A 105 4.42 4.10 18.47
CA LEU A 105 5.86 4.13 18.66
C LEU A 105 6.20 3.98 20.16
N ALA A 106 7.40 3.51 20.46
CA ALA A 106 7.78 3.22 21.85
C ALA A 106 8.01 4.47 22.72
N ASP A 107 8.15 5.64 22.11
CA ASP A 107 8.23 6.93 22.82
C ASP A 107 6.83 7.48 23.19
N GLY A 108 5.77 6.70 22.96
CA GLY A 108 4.38 7.14 23.17
C GLY A 108 3.80 7.93 21.99
N GLY A 109 4.58 8.17 20.94
CA GLY A 109 4.10 8.76 19.69
C GLY A 109 3.35 7.76 18.81
N SER A 110 2.88 8.23 17.65
CA SER A 110 2.35 7.37 16.60
C SER A 110 2.86 7.78 15.23
N LEU A 111 3.03 6.79 14.35
CA LEU A 111 3.41 6.97 12.95
C LEU A 111 2.18 6.69 12.07
N ALA A 112 1.70 7.72 11.38
CA ALA A 112 0.69 7.56 10.34
C ALA A 112 1.29 6.77 9.17
N SER A 113 0.80 5.55 8.96
CA SER A 113 1.31 4.61 7.96
C SER A 113 0.21 4.30 6.96
N VAL A 114 0.49 4.49 5.67
CA VAL A 114 -0.48 4.24 4.59
C VAL A 114 -1.00 2.80 4.70
N GLU A 115 -2.29 2.66 4.88
CA GLU A 115 -2.99 1.37 4.96
C GLU A 115 -3.61 0.99 3.63
N ARG A 116 -4.18 1.96 2.91
CA ARG A 116 -4.69 1.76 1.57
C ARG A 116 -4.45 2.98 0.69
N GLY A 117 -3.79 2.74 -0.44
CA GLY A 117 -3.51 3.79 -1.40
C GLY A 117 -2.58 3.32 -2.52
N LEU A 118 -2.59 4.10 -3.60
CA LEU A 118 -1.68 3.98 -4.73
C LEU A 118 -0.63 5.09 -4.63
N LEU A 119 0.63 4.70 -4.47
CA LEU A 119 1.77 5.60 -4.47
C LEU A 119 2.37 5.64 -5.87
N LEU A 120 2.44 6.83 -6.45
CA LEU A 120 3.06 7.09 -7.75
C LEU A 120 4.45 7.64 -7.50
N LEU A 121 5.46 6.81 -7.72
CA LEU A 121 6.86 7.11 -7.44
C LEU A 121 7.61 7.50 -8.71
N SER A 122 8.54 8.44 -8.58
CA SER A 122 9.47 8.82 -9.65
C SER A 122 10.90 8.91 -9.13
N ASP A 123 11.85 8.47 -9.97
CA ASP A 123 13.31 8.55 -9.74
C ASP A 123 13.98 8.84 -11.09
N GLY A 124 14.31 10.11 -11.35
CA GLY A 124 14.71 10.55 -12.69
C GLY A 124 13.61 10.28 -13.72
N ASP A 125 13.89 9.45 -14.73
CA ASP A 125 12.92 9.02 -15.74
C ASP A 125 12.12 7.78 -15.33
N ALA A 126 12.54 7.06 -14.29
CA ALA A 126 11.82 5.89 -13.81
C ALA A 126 10.46 6.32 -13.23
N ARG A 127 9.41 5.58 -13.58
CA ARG A 127 8.04 5.78 -13.10
C ARG A 127 7.53 4.45 -12.56
N LEU A 128 7.23 4.42 -11.26
CA LEU A 128 6.76 3.22 -10.58
C LEU A 128 5.43 3.50 -9.88
N ALA A 129 4.61 2.47 -9.76
CA ALA A 129 3.36 2.50 -9.02
C ALA A 129 3.43 1.46 -7.90
N VAL A 130 3.08 1.84 -6.67
CA VAL A 130 3.02 0.93 -5.53
C VAL A 130 1.61 0.95 -4.96
N LEU A 131 0.91 -0.17 -5.02
CA LEU A 131 -0.34 -0.34 -4.30
C LEU A 131 -0.04 -0.89 -2.91
N VAL A 132 -0.50 -0.18 -1.89
CA VAL A 132 -0.60 -0.69 -0.52
C VAL A 132 -2.06 -1.05 -0.27
N ALA A 133 -2.29 -2.29 0.15
CA ALA A 133 -3.63 -2.84 0.42
C ALA A 133 -3.63 -3.58 1.77
N GLY A 134 -3.94 -2.84 2.82
CA GLY A 134 -4.18 -3.33 4.17
C GLY A 134 -5.64 -3.69 4.44
N PRO A 135 -5.96 -4.04 5.70
CA PRO A 135 -7.27 -4.56 6.10
C PRO A 135 -8.40 -3.55 6.03
N CYS A 136 -8.16 -2.25 6.24
CA CYS A 136 -9.15 -1.17 6.26
C CYS A 136 -10.39 -1.51 7.08
N GLY A 137 -10.16 -1.85 8.35
CA GLY A 137 -11.23 -2.20 9.29
C GLY A 137 -11.68 -3.66 9.25
N GLU A 138 -11.16 -4.49 8.34
CA GLU A 138 -11.46 -5.94 8.30
C GLU A 138 -10.64 -6.72 9.34
N PRO A 139 -11.26 -7.21 10.44
CA PRO A 139 -10.52 -7.72 11.60
C PRO A 139 -9.84 -9.07 11.35
N TYR A 140 -10.22 -9.81 10.30
CA TYR A 140 -9.62 -11.10 9.93
C TYR A 140 -8.41 -10.98 9.01
N ILE A 141 -8.22 -9.82 8.35
CA ILE A 141 -7.06 -9.58 7.49
C ILE A 141 -5.89 -9.13 8.37
N ARG A 142 -4.87 -9.99 8.52
CA ARG A 142 -3.69 -9.72 9.36
C ARG A 142 -2.42 -9.40 8.59
N GLN A 143 -2.56 -9.06 7.30
CA GLN A 143 -1.46 -8.77 6.40
C GLN A 143 -1.72 -7.49 5.61
N VAL A 144 -0.65 -6.79 5.27
CA VAL A 144 -0.65 -5.72 4.28
C VAL A 144 -0.02 -6.26 3.01
N ARG A 145 -0.73 -6.15 1.89
CA ARG A 145 -0.21 -6.51 0.58
C ARG A 145 0.42 -5.28 -0.06
N VAL A 146 1.59 -5.48 -0.66
CA VAL A 146 2.29 -4.46 -1.44
C VAL A 146 2.51 -4.99 -2.85
N GLU A 147 2.06 -4.25 -3.86
CA GLU A 147 2.32 -4.57 -5.26
C GLU A 147 3.02 -3.41 -5.94
N VAL A 148 4.08 -3.72 -6.67
CA VAL A 148 4.88 -2.77 -7.42
C VAL A 148 4.69 -3.02 -8.91
N GLY A 149 4.30 -1.98 -9.64
CA GLY A 149 4.18 -1.98 -11.10
C GLY A 149 5.13 -0.97 -11.74
N ALA A 150 5.79 -1.39 -12.82
CA ALA A 150 6.67 -0.56 -13.64
C ALA A 150 6.64 -1.03 -15.11
N ALA A 151 7.34 -0.31 -15.98
CA ALA A 151 7.42 -0.66 -17.40
C ALA A 151 8.06 -2.05 -17.61
N THR A 152 9.03 -2.42 -16.77
CA THR A 152 9.72 -3.72 -16.86
C THR A 152 9.71 -4.47 -15.53
N GLN A 153 9.81 -5.80 -15.59
CA GLN A 153 9.87 -6.65 -14.40
C GLN A 153 11.08 -6.34 -13.50
N PRO A 154 12.30 -6.17 -14.02
CA PRO A 154 13.47 -5.85 -13.19
C PRO A 154 13.32 -4.52 -12.41
N GLU A 155 12.63 -3.52 -12.96
CA GLU A 155 12.36 -2.26 -12.25
C GLU A 155 11.43 -2.48 -11.07
N SER A 156 10.34 -3.24 -11.27
CA SER A 156 9.39 -3.58 -10.21
C SER A 156 10.05 -4.41 -9.10
N GLU A 157 10.86 -5.40 -9.47
CA GLU A 157 11.62 -6.23 -8.52
C GLU A 157 12.64 -5.42 -7.74
N ARG A 158 13.40 -4.55 -8.41
CA ARG A 158 14.40 -3.69 -7.77
C ARG A 158 13.76 -2.81 -6.70
N LEU A 159 12.62 -2.18 -6.98
CA LEU A 159 11.93 -1.36 -5.99
C LEU A 159 11.35 -2.21 -4.85
N LEU A 160 10.70 -3.33 -5.14
CA LEU A 160 10.18 -4.22 -4.09
C LEU A 160 11.31 -4.69 -3.15
N GLN A 161 12.46 -5.03 -3.71
CA GLN A 161 13.65 -5.40 -2.94
C GLN A 161 14.19 -4.24 -2.11
N GLN A 162 14.26 -3.03 -2.66
CA GLN A 162 14.66 -1.83 -1.92
C GLN A 162 13.74 -1.55 -0.72
N LEU A 163 12.42 -1.70 -0.90
CA LEU A 163 11.45 -1.54 0.17
C LEU A 163 11.65 -2.62 1.25
N ARG A 164 11.78 -3.89 0.86
CA ARG A 164 12.08 -5.00 1.79
C ARG A 164 13.36 -4.76 2.58
N ASP A 165 14.42 -4.32 1.92
CA ASP A 165 15.68 -3.97 2.57
C ASP A 165 15.54 -2.77 3.51
N GLY A 166 14.77 -1.75 3.12
CA GLY A 166 14.42 -0.61 3.96
C GLY A 166 13.67 -1.02 5.22
N MET A 167 12.65 -1.87 5.08
CA MET A 167 11.86 -2.42 6.20
C MET A 167 12.75 -3.19 7.17
N ARG A 168 13.63 -4.06 6.67
CA ARG A 168 14.59 -4.81 7.51
C ARG A 168 15.55 -3.89 8.26
N ARG A 169 16.07 -2.84 7.60
CA ARG A 169 17.02 -1.91 8.23
C ARG A 169 16.37 -1.06 9.32
N ARG A 170 15.09 -0.69 9.15
CA ARG A 170 14.38 0.30 9.98
C ARG A 170 13.21 -0.28 10.76
N SER A 171 13.27 -1.57 11.06
CA SER A 171 12.17 -2.20 11.78
C SER A 171 11.98 -1.54 13.14
N ILE A 172 10.75 -1.08 13.41
CA ILE A 172 10.35 -0.42 14.67
C ILE A 172 10.55 -1.32 15.90
N PHE A 173 10.69 -2.63 15.66
CA PHE A 173 10.93 -3.66 16.68
C PHE A 173 12.41 -4.04 16.87
N ARG A 174 13.33 -3.52 16.06
CA ARG A 174 14.74 -3.91 16.11
C ARG A 174 15.39 -3.41 17.41
N GLY A 175 15.98 -4.33 18.19
CA GLY A 175 16.68 -4.03 19.44
C GLY A 175 15.78 -3.94 20.68
N ARG A 176 14.53 -4.43 20.62
CA ARG A 176 13.57 -4.39 21.74
C ARG A 176 13.02 -5.79 22.03
N SER A 177 13.03 -6.20 23.29
CA SER A 177 12.38 -7.44 23.75
C SER A 177 10.87 -7.25 23.77
N LEU A 178 10.14 -8.01 22.96
CA LEU A 178 8.69 -8.13 23.04
C LEU A 178 8.36 -9.12 24.15
N SER A 179 7.73 -8.65 25.23
CA SER A 179 7.11 -9.55 26.21
C SER A 179 5.69 -9.82 25.76
N VAL A 180 5.45 -11.02 25.22
CA VAL A 180 4.10 -11.50 24.88
C VAL A 180 3.47 -12.05 26.15
N GLY A 181 2.49 -11.36 26.70
CA GLY A 181 1.61 -11.88 27.76
C GLY A 181 0.21 -12.05 27.19
N ALA A 182 -0.33 -13.27 27.22
CA ALA A 182 -1.75 -13.48 27.00
C ALA A 182 -2.49 -13.14 28.30
N ASP A 183 -3.46 -12.24 28.26
CA ASP A 183 -4.44 -12.18 29.35
C ASP A 183 -5.42 -13.36 29.23
N ARG A 184 -6.17 -13.65 30.30
CA ARG A 184 -7.05 -14.82 30.41
C ARG A 184 -8.25 -14.80 29.46
N GLN A 185 -8.42 -13.76 28.63
CA GLN A 185 -9.53 -13.57 27.69
C GLN A 185 -9.09 -13.61 26.21
N GLY A 186 -7.80 -13.82 25.91
CA GLY A 186 -7.32 -14.09 24.55
C GLY A 186 -7.11 -12.86 23.66
N GLU A 187 -7.20 -11.65 24.21
CA GLU A 187 -6.75 -10.42 23.55
C GLU A 187 -5.22 -10.34 23.64
N MET A 188 -4.56 -10.07 22.50
CA MET A 188 -3.11 -10.04 22.42
C MET A 188 -2.59 -8.67 22.87
N GLU A 189 -2.26 -8.53 24.15
CA GLU A 189 -1.72 -7.28 24.70
C GLU A 189 -0.21 -7.17 24.41
N VAL A 190 0.18 -6.19 23.59
CA VAL A 190 1.60 -5.87 23.35
C VAL A 190 2.05 -4.86 24.39
N ARG A 191 2.82 -5.30 25.39
CA ARG A 191 3.49 -4.42 26.35
C ARG A 191 4.96 -4.24 25.99
N PHE A 192 5.37 -3.00 25.76
CA PHE A 192 6.78 -2.65 25.57
C PHE A 192 7.48 -2.59 26.94
N GLN A 193 8.39 -3.52 27.21
CA GLN A 193 9.30 -3.42 28.35
C GLN A 193 10.62 -2.79 27.91
N ALA A 194 11.03 -1.73 28.59
CA ALA A 194 12.37 -1.19 28.47
C ALA A 194 13.36 -2.22 29.03
N LEU A 195 14.41 -2.53 28.25
CA LEU A 195 15.47 -3.42 28.71
C LEU A 195 16.16 -2.81 29.94
N PRO A 196 16.41 -3.60 31.00
CA PRO A 196 17.22 -3.11 32.11
C PRO A 196 18.60 -2.74 31.57
N ARG A 197 19.03 -1.50 31.81
CA ARG A 197 20.42 -1.10 31.59
C ARG A 197 21.29 -1.98 32.49
N SER A 198 21.95 -2.98 31.93
CA SER A 198 23.01 -3.67 32.64
C SER A 198 24.12 -2.65 32.89
N ARG A 199 24.26 -2.20 34.13
CA ARG A 199 25.50 -1.56 34.59
C ARG A 199 26.61 -2.58 34.36
N ALA A 200 27.52 -2.31 33.44
CA ALA A 200 28.83 -2.95 33.47
C ALA A 200 29.44 -2.61 34.83
N ARG A 201 29.65 -3.65 35.64
CA ARG A 201 30.40 -3.56 36.89
C ARG A 201 31.89 -3.47 36.55
N THR A 202 32.52 -2.47 37.18
CA THR A 202 33.95 -2.32 37.52
C THR A 202 34.94 -2.23 36.37
#